data_AF-A0A7L2SS38-F1
#
_entry.id   AF-A0A7L2SS38-F1
#
_cell.length_a   1.000
_cell.length_b   1.000
_cell.length_c   1.000
_cell.angle_alpha   90.00
_cell.angle_beta   90.00
_cell.angle_gamma   90.00
#
_symmetry.space_group_name_H-M   'P 1'
#
loop_
_entity.id
_entity.type
_entity.pdbx_description
1 polymer ?
#
loop_
_entity_poly.entity_id
_entity_poly.type
_entity_poly.pdbx_seq_one_letter_code
_entity_poly.pdbx_strand_id
1 'polypeptide(L)' 'ADRGFDLTFRTADDAGLSLIKYGEFLYDNLIIFSPSIEDFGGNINVETITAFIDGGGSVLVAASSDIGE' A
#
# COMPACT_ATOMS: atom_id res chain seq x y z
N ALA A 1 -20.22 -14.07 -7.28
CA ALA A 1 -19.08 -14.42 -8.15
C ALA A 1 -17.88 -13.66 -7.62
N ASP A 2 -16.73 -14.33 -7.48
CA ASP A 2 -15.47 -13.67 -7.16
C ASP A 2 -15.12 -12.69 -8.28
N ARG A 3 -14.60 -11.50 -7.93
CA ARG A 3 -14.34 -10.44 -8.92
C ARG A 3 -13.02 -10.66 -9.68
N GLY A 4 -12.26 -11.72 -9.34
CA GLY A 4 -11.05 -12.11 -10.07
C GLY A 4 -9.82 -11.28 -9.70
N PHE A 5 -9.75 -10.79 -8.46
CA PHE A 5 -8.58 -10.06 -7.96
C PHE A 5 -7.58 -11.03 -7.31
N ASP A 6 -6.31 -10.93 -7.67
CA ASP A 6 -5.23 -11.63 -6.98
C ASP A 6 -4.83 -10.86 -5.71
N LEU A 7 -5.14 -11.44 -4.55
CA LEU A 7 -4.92 -10.81 -3.25
C LEU A 7 -3.60 -11.28 -2.63
N THR A 8 -2.77 -10.32 -2.23
CA THR A 8 -1.57 -10.55 -1.42
C THR A 8 -1.69 -9.79 -0.09
N PHE A 9 -1.56 -10.51 1.02
CA PHE A 9 -1.63 -9.93 2.37
C PHE A 9 -0.24 -9.77 2.97
N ARG A 10 0.03 -8.60 3.55
CA ARG A 10 1.29 -8.25 4.21
C ARG A 10 1.00 -7.43 5.46
N THR A 11 1.88 -7.50 6.44
CA THR A 11 1.83 -6.58 7.59
C THR A 11 2.44 -5.24 7.18
N ALA A 12 1.91 -4.15 7.72
CA ALA A 12 2.31 -2.80 7.33
C ALA A 12 3.78 -2.46 7.67
N ASP A 13 4.38 -3.21 8.60
CA ASP A 13 5.76 -3.10 9.07
C ASP A 13 6.74 -4.06 8.36
N ASP A 14 6.28 -4.83 7.36
CA ASP A 14 7.14 -5.78 6.62
C ASP A 14 8.24 -5.01 5.85
N ALA A 15 9.50 -5.29 6.20
CA ALA A 15 10.68 -4.65 5.61
C ALA A 15 10.86 -4.92 4.09
N GLY A 16 10.15 -5.91 3.55
CA GLY A 16 10.14 -6.27 2.13
C GLY A 16 9.06 -5.55 1.30
N LEU A 17 8.25 -4.67 1.90
CA LEU A 17 7.21 -3.94 1.17
C LEU A 17 7.80 -2.98 0.13
N SER A 18 7.25 -3.06 -1.09
CA SER A 18 7.62 -2.20 -2.22
C SER A 18 6.48 -2.16 -3.23
N LEU A 19 6.15 -0.97 -3.73
CA LEU A 19 5.20 -0.78 -4.83
C LEU A 19 5.89 -0.72 -6.19
N ILE A 20 7.16 -0.31 -6.21
CA ILE A 20 7.94 -0.06 -7.41
C ILE A 20 9.29 -0.76 -7.28
N LYS A 21 9.64 -1.58 -8.27
CA LYS A 21 10.96 -2.19 -8.34
C LYS A 21 11.52 -2.08 -9.75
N TYR A 22 12.74 -1.58 -9.86
CA TYR A 22 13.41 -1.35 -11.14
C TYR A 22 12.60 -0.49 -12.13
N GLY A 23 11.75 0.41 -11.62
CA GLY A 23 10.91 1.30 -12.44
C GLY A 23 9.56 0.71 -12.87
N GLU A 24 9.22 -0.52 -12.46
CA GLU A 24 7.93 -1.14 -12.73
C GLU A 24 7.07 -1.21 -11.47
N PHE A 25 5.76 -1.00 -11.63
CA PHE A 25 4.77 -1.19 -10.58
C PHE A 25 4.52 -2.69 -10.35
N LEU A 26 4.63 -3.13 -9.09
CA LEU A 26 4.44 -4.53 -8.71
C LEU A 26 2.98 -4.90 -8.49
N TYR A 27 2.11 -3.91 -8.30
CA TYR A 27 0.69 -4.08 -8.01
C TYR A 27 -0.12 -3.05 -8.80
N ASP A 28 -1.35 -3.38 -9.18
CA ASP A 28 -2.28 -2.42 -9.81
C ASP A 28 -3.12 -1.66 -8.77
N ASN A 29 -3.38 -2.30 -7.62
CA ASN A 29 -4.25 -1.78 -6.57
C ASN A 29 -3.57 -1.91 -5.20
N LEU A 30 -3.73 -0.89 -4.36
CA LEU A 30 -3.24 -0.86 -2.98
C LEU A 30 -4.41 -0.66 -2.01
N ILE A 31 -4.50 -1.52 -0.99
CA ILE A 31 -5.50 -1.41 0.09
C ILE A 31 -4.75 -1.30 1.42
N ILE A 32 -5.03 -0.23 2.17
CA ILE A 32 -4.43 0.05 3.47
C ILE A 32 -5.50 -0.09 4.55
N PHE A 33 -5.43 -1.20 5.30
CA PHE A 33 -6.25 -1.49 6.49
C PHE A 33 -5.38 -1.61 7.75
N SER A 34 -4.44 -0.68 7.89
CA SER A 34 -3.53 -0.57 9.03
C SER A 34 -3.65 0.83 9.65
N PRO A 35 -4.78 1.14 10.32
CA PRO A 35 -5.07 2.50 10.75
C PRO A 35 -4.05 3.06 11.75
N SER A 36 -3.49 2.20 12.62
CA SER A 36 -2.60 2.58 13.74
C SER A 36 -1.11 2.57 13.40
N ILE A 37 -0.75 2.53 12.12
CA ILE A 37 0.65 2.52 11.72
C ILE A 37 1.21 3.95 11.69
N GLU A 38 2.39 4.15 12.25
CA GLU A 38 3.13 5.42 12.16
C GLU A 38 4.03 5.43 10.93
N ASP A 39 4.85 4.37 10.78
CA ASP A 39 5.76 4.19 9.66
C ASP A 39 5.52 2.84 8.96
N PHE A 40 5.42 2.86 7.64
CA PHE A 40 5.39 1.63 6.86
C PHE A 40 6.79 1.02 6.72
N GLY A 41 6.83 -0.30 6.64
CA GLY A 41 8.04 -1.05 6.35
C GLY A 41 8.53 -0.90 4.91
N GLY A 42 9.79 -1.28 4.69
CA GLY A 42 10.39 -1.33 3.36
C GLY A 42 10.59 0.05 2.75
N ASN A 43 10.07 0.23 1.52
CA ASN A 43 10.17 1.49 0.78
C ASN A 43 8.82 2.20 0.62
N ILE A 44 7.83 1.81 1.43
CA ILE A 44 6.52 2.45 1.41
C ILE A 44 6.58 3.71 2.26
N ASN A 45 6.24 4.84 1.65
CA ASN A 45 6.07 6.13 2.31
C ASN A 45 5.10 6.97 1.48
N VAL A 46 4.79 8.19 1.95
CA VAL A 46 3.85 9.10 1.27
C VAL A 46 4.29 9.42 -0.16
N GLU A 47 5.58 9.61 -0.40
CA GLU A 47 6.11 9.91 -1.73
C GLU A 47 5.92 8.73 -2.69
N THR A 48 6.23 7.51 -2.25
CA THR A 48 6.04 6.29 -3.04
C THR A 48 4.57 6.02 -3.36
N ILE A 49 3.67 6.26 -2.39
CA ILE A 49 2.22 6.13 -2.60
C ILE A 49 1.70 7.20 -3.57
N THR A 50 2.22 8.43 -3.48
CA THR A 50 1.85 9.50 -4.41
C THR A 50 2.30 9.17 -5.83
N ALA A 51 3.55 8.72 -6.00
CA ALA A 51 4.08 8.27 -7.29
C ALA A 51 3.29 7.09 -7.88
N PHE A 52 2.79 6.20 -7.02
CA PHE A 52 1.90 5.10 -7.42
C PHE A 52 0.56 5.61 -7.99
N ILE A 53 -0.05 6.59 -7.33
CA ILE A 53 -1.29 7.24 -7.80
C ILE A 53 -1.04 7.97 -9.12
N ASP A 54 0.04 8.75 -9.21
CA ASP A 54 0.42 9.45 -10.44
C ASP A 54 0.73 8.48 -11.59
N GLY A 55 1.20 7.27 -11.27
CA GLY A 55 1.39 6.16 -12.20
C GLY A 55 0.10 5.45 -12.65
N GLY A 56 -1.06 5.86 -12.13
CA GLY A 56 -2.38 5.28 -12.47
C GLY A 56 -2.86 4.18 -11.53
N GLY A 57 -2.11 3.89 -10.46
CA GLY A 57 -2.50 2.92 -9.44
C GLY A 57 -3.68 3.40 -8.60
N SER A 58 -4.53 2.48 -8.15
CA SER A 58 -5.68 2.80 -7.30
C SER A 58 -5.39 2.50 -5.83
N VAL A 59 -5.72 3.46 -4.95
CA VAL A 59 -5.49 3.34 -3.50
C VAL A 59 -6.81 3.42 -2.74
N LEU A 60 -7.05 2.48 -1.83
CA LEU A 60 -8.13 2.52 -0.85
C LEU A 60 -7.53 2.51 0.56
N VAL A 61 -7.89 3.50 1.37
CA VAL A 61 -7.45 3.59 2.78
C VAL A 61 -8.67 3.56 3.68
N ALA A 62 -8.64 2.70 4.72
CA ALA A 62 -9.60 2.77 5.81
C ALA A 62 -8.88 3.12 7.11
N ALA A 63 -9.31 4.23 7.72
CA ALA A 63 -8.86 4.67 9.02
C ALA A 63 -9.81 4.23 10.14
N SER A 64 -9.37 4.37 11.39
CA SER A 64 -10.19 4.13 12.59
C SER A 64 -9.94 5.23 13.63
N SER A 65 -10.54 5.13 14.82
CA SER A 65 -10.22 6.02 15.95
C SER A 65 -8.76 5.96 16.36
N ASP A 66 -8.10 4.84 16.06
CA ASP A 66 -6.72 4.57 16.41
C ASP A 66 -5.81 4.93 15.24
N ILE A 67 -6.06 6.09 14.60
CA ILE A 67 -5.21 6.56 13.50
C ILE A 67 -3.79 6.83 14.04
N GLY A 68 -2.76 6.40 13.31
CA GLY A 68 -1.37 6.72 13.63
C GLY A 68 -1.19 8.24 13.74
N GLU A 69 -0.41 8.67 14.73
CA GLU A 69 -0.13 10.11 14.97
C GLU A 69 0.79 10.72 13.92
#